data_AF-A0A1T4W6Q8-F1
#
_entry.id   AF-A0A1T4W6Q8-F1
#
_cell.length_a   1.000
_cell.length_b   1.000
_cell.length_c   1.000
_cell.angle_alpha   90.00
_cell.angle_beta   90.00
_cell.angle_gamma   90.00
#
_symmetry.space_group_name_H-M   'P 1'
#
loop_
_entity.id
_entity.type
_entity.pdbx_description
1 polymer ?
#
loop_
_entity_poly.entity_id
_entity_poly.type
_entity_poly.pdbx_seq_one_letter_code
_entity_poly.pdbx_strand_id
1 'polypeptide(L)' 'MKYPKSLPQAHKQLLDDIIRVFSADPRIVGIGASGSFASDSMDNYSDLDIVIAAEP' A
#
# COMPACT_ATOMS: atom_id res chain seq x y z
N MET A 1 6.75 2.44 7.15
CA MET A 1 5.68 1.42 7.22
C MET A 1 6.29 0.10 7.67
N LYS A 2 5.56 -0.75 8.42
CA LYS A 2 5.98 -2.15 8.61
C LYS A 2 5.45 -2.93 7.41
N TYR A 3 6.33 -3.44 6.56
CA TYR A 3 5.93 -4.30 5.44
C TYR A 3 5.76 -5.74 5.92
N PRO A 4 4.81 -6.49 5.34
CA PRO A 4 4.74 -7.94 5.53
C PRO A 4 6.01 -8.60 4.98
N LYS A 5 6.43 -9.72 5.58
CA LYS A 5 7.61 -10.47 5.13
C LYS A 5 7.39 -11.14 3.79
N SER A 6 6.15 -11.49 3.49
CA SER A 6 5.70 -12.07 2.23
C SER A 6 5.64 -11.10 1.06
N LEU A 7 5.80 -9.78 1.29
CA LEU A 7 5.69 -8.76 0.25
C LEU A 7 6.72 -8.97 -0.86
N PRO A 8 6.31 -9.25 -2.11
CA PRO A 8 7.23 -9.32 -3.22
C PRO A 8 7.88 -7.96 -3.50
N GLN A 9 9.12 -7.98 -3.97
CA GLN A 9 9.89 -6.75 -4.21
C GLN A 9 9.23 -5.83 -5.24
N ALA A 10 8.61 -6.38 -6.29
CA ALA A 10 7.91 -5.59 -7.31
C ALA A 10 6.72 -4.81 -6.70
N HIS A 11 5.91 -5.48 -5.89
CA HIS A 11 4.79 -4.87 -5.17
C HIS A 11 5.26 -3.82 -4.18
N LYS A 12 6.37 -4.07 -3.46
CA LYS A 12 6.98 -3.08 -2.58
C LYS A 12 7.38 -1.82 -3.34
N GLN A 13 8.02 -1.96 -4.50
CA GLN A 13 8.45 -0.82 -5.31
C GLN A 13 7.26 0.03 -5.74
N LEU A 14 6.19 -0.61 -6.22
CA LEU A 14 4.95 0.07 -6.60
C LEU A 14 4.28 0.76 -5.39
N LEU A 15 4.21 0.08 -4.25
CA LEU A 15 3.63 0.62 -3.03
C LEU A 15 4.41 1.85 -2.54
N ASP A 16 5.74 1.81 -2.58
CA ASP A 16 6.60 2.96 -2.23
C ASP A 16 6.32 4.17 -3.14
N ASP A 17 6.10 3.94 -4.44
CA ASP A 17 5.73 5.00 -5.39
C ASP A 17 4.32 5.55 -5.14
N ILE A 18 3.34 4.70 -4.85
CA ILE A 18 1.97 5.11 -4.49
C ILE A 18 2.01 6.00 -3.25
N ILE A 19 2.69 5.56 -2.19
CA ILE A 19 2.83 6.33 -0.95
C ILE A 19 3.47 7.68 -1.25
N ARG A 20 4.57 7.71 -2.01
CA ARG A 20 5.28 8.94 -2.35
C ARG A 20 4.39 9.93 -3.11
N VAL A 21 3.63 9.47 -4.10
CA VAL A 21 2.76 10.32 -4.91
C VAL A 21 1.57 10.82 -4.10
N PHE A 22 0.88 9.94 -3.38
CA PHE A 22 -0.35 10.28 -2.66
C PHE A 22 -0.05 11.14 -1.43
N SER A 23 1.07 10.90 -0.74
CA SER A 23 1.47 11.71 0.42
C SER A 23 1.88 13.14 0.04
N ALA A 24 2.11 13.43 -1.25
CA ALA A 24 2.39 14.78 -1.71
C ALA A 24 1.11 15.61 -1.93
N ASP A 25 -0.06 14.97 -2.01
CA ASP A 25 -1.35 15.65 -2.15
C ASP A 25 -1.95 15.93 -0.76
N PRO A 26 -2.08 17.21 -0.35
CA PRO A 26 -2.55 17.57 0.99
C PRO A 26 -4.01 17.17 1.25
N ARG A 27 -4.78 16.80 0.21
CA ARG A 27 -6.14 16.29 0.36
C ARG A 27 -6.15 14.84 0.85
N ILE A 28 -5.06 14.09 0.65
CA ILE A 28 -4.97 12.70 1.10
C ILE A 28 -4.53 12.69 2.56
N VAL A 29 -5.44 12.30 3.44
CA VAL A 29 -5.23 12.33 4.90
C VAL A 29 -4.95 10.96 5.51
N GLY A 30 -5.08 9.89 4.72
CA GLY A 30 -4.75 8.54 5.18
C GLY A 30 -4.61 7.54 4.06
N ILE A 31 -3.74 6.55 4.27
CA ILE A 31 -3.53 5.40 3.40
C ILE A 31 -3.51 4.16 4.28
N GLY A 32 -4.40 3.20 4.02
CA GLY A 32 -4.46 1.91 4.69
C GLY A 32 -4.28 0.77 3.69
N ALA A 33 -3.49 -0.25 4.05
CA ALA A 33 -3.36 -1.47 3.26
C ALA A 33 -4.16 -2.61 3.92
N SER A 34 -4.82 -3.43 3.11
CA SER A 34 -5.71 -4.51 3.55
C SER A 34 -5.35 -5.84 2.88
N GLY A 35 -6.24 -6.82 2.98
CA GLY A 35 -6.14 -8.08 2.24
C GLY A 35 -4.90 -8.88 2.59
N SER A 36 -4.31 -9.52 1.57
CA SER A 36 -3.13 -10.38 1.69
C SER A 36 -1.90 -9.66 2.24
N PHE A 37 -1.81 -8.33 2.07
CA PHE A 37 -0.79 -7.50 2.69
C PHE A 37 -0.96 -7.46 4.22
N ALA A 38 -2.18 -7.26 4.71
CA ALA A 38 -2.44 -7.15 6.15
C ALA A 38 -2.26 -8.48 6.89
N SER A 39 -2.48 -9.62 6.21
CA SER A 39 -2.32 -10.97 6.77
C SER A 39 -0.94 -11.59 6.60
N ASP A 40 0.05 -10.86 6.05
CA ASP A 40 1.40 -11.36 5.73
C ASP A 40 1.37 -12.66 4.90
N SER A 41 0.53 -12.69 3.88
CA SER A 41 0.31 -13.86 3.02
C SER A 41 0.31 -13.52 1.54
N MET A 42 1.09 -12.52 1.13
CA MET A 42 1.20 -12.11 -0.27
C MET A 42 2.05 -13.10 -1.09
N ASP A 43 1.77 -13.15 -2.38
CA ASP A 43 2.60 -13.80 -3.39
C ASP A 43 2.76 -12.91 -4.63
N ASN A 44 3.45 -13.43 -5.64
CA ASN A 44 3.72 -12.69 -6.88
C ASN A 44 2.46 -12.36 -7.71
N TYR A 45 1.31 -12.97 -7.41
CA TYR A 45 0.06 -12.81 -8.16
C TYR A 45 -1.00 -12.03 -7.37
N SER A 46 -0.77 -11.82 -6.07
CA SER A 46 -1.60 -11.02 -5.20
C SER A 46 -1.67 -9.58 -5.71
N ASP A 47 -2.84 -8.97 -5.58
CA ASP A 47 -3.05 -7.55 -5.79
C ASP A 47 -2.68 -6.73 -4.53
N LEU A 48 -2.77 -5.40 -4.64
CA LEU A 48 -2.60 -4.46 -3.54
C LEU A 48 -3.95 -3.81 -3.21
N ASP A 49 -4.57 -4.26 -2.13
CA ASP A 49 -5.77 -3.63 -1.58
C ASP A 49 -5.41 -2.38 -0.76
N ILE A 50 -5.75 -1.20 -1.29
CA ILE A 50 -5.44 0.09 -0.64
C ILE A 50 -6.72 0.89 -0.44
N VAL A 51 -6.93 1.35 0.79
CA VAL A 51 -7.98 2.31 1.17
C VAL A 51 -7.34 3.69 1.32
N ILE A 52 -7.92 4.68 0.64
CA ILE A 52 -7.47 6.07 0.66
C ILE A 52 -8.53 6.91 1.36
N ALA A 53 -8.13 7.62 2.41
CA ALA A 53 -8.94 8.64 3.06
C ALA A 53 -8.53 10.01 2.51
N ALA A 54 -9.51 10.78 2.02
CA ALA A 54 -9.29 12.10 1.47
C ALA A 54 -10.28 13.11 2.05
N GLU A 55 -9.80 14.33 2.28
CA GLU A 55 -10.65 15.48 2.55
C GLU A 55 -11.40 15.90 1.27
N PRO A 56 -12.63 16.44 1.40
CA PRO A 56 -13.46 16.85 0.27
C PRO A 56 -12.83 17.90 -0.66
#